data_AF-A0A8K0UR10-F1
#
_entry.id   AF-A0A8K0UR10-F1
#
_cell.length_a   1.000
_cell.length_b   1.000
_cell.length_c   1.000
_cell.angle_alpha   90.00
_cell.angle_beta   90.00
_cell.angle_gamma   90.00
#
_symmetry.space_group_name_H-M   'P 1'
#
loop_
_entity.id
_entity.type
_entity.pdbx_description
1 polymer ?
#
loop_
_entity_poly.entity_id
_entity_poly.type
_entity_poly.pdbx_seq_one_letter_code
_entity_poly.pdbx_strand_id
1 'polypeptide(L)'
;MAGQNAAAVANGLEFGPQLQPDGGQVQGNQVQGAGQAQQAHQPGGNGVQQQAGGDDQQEDIDRRPEPEPAMTLALINARIAELEALEARRARPSRADFMVDDTEAATARASAASLREEQVTPLPPVVAGFRADPLESVVPPAVDKAVRKGLYVPYDALTRANRVKAHRGEEEIVLHPNGSASIRGLSRDGEKYISLEDWLAASHTVEALVRTYHGDARADCLKAHHMNVRKLLGQGLSWSQTCLPYDIHQRELWAAEPRHDISQIDANHVSLLVATSLQASQLASQSTTSSHPTAWQSSKRRAQSPPPSQPSSKKPKTGGYCFRCGKSGHLPGTCGAETTVAGKPCAAITTLKRGGTALTAPGGKTYCFRFASTASCKFNTDCINFHGCSICLDEAHGAASCPRCR
;
A
#
# COMPACT_ATOMS: atom_id res chain seq x y z
N MET A 1 -45.68 -41.15 31.05
CA MET A 1 -45.18 -42.41 31.65
C MET A 1 -44.41 -43.13 30.56
N ALA A 2 -43.08 -43.06 30.59
CA ALA A 2 -42.16 -44.19 30.90
C ALA A 2 -42.01 -45.15 29.70
N GLY A 3 -40.84 -45.54 29.19
CA GLY A 3 -39.43 -45.34 29.51
C GLY A 3 -38.59 -45.79 28.28
N GLN A 4 -37.47 -45.14 27.98
CA GLN A 4 -36.10 -45.67 28.14
C GLN A 4 -35.85 -47.10 27.61
N ASN A 5 -34.98 -47.22 26.60
CA ASN A 5 -33.69 -47.91 26.79
C ASN A 5 -32.67 -47.60 25.69
N ALA A 6 -31.43 -47.47 26.15
CA ALA A 6 -30.22 -47.13 25.41
C ALA A 6 -29.53 -48.37 24.83
N ALA A 7 -28.75 -48.18 23.77
CA ALA A 7 -27.54 -48.98 23.55
C ALA A 7 -26.52 -48.14 22.76
N ALA A 8 -25.40 -47.86 23.44
CA ALA A 8 -24.20 -47.28 22.89
C ALA A 8 -23.43 -48.35 22.10
N VAL A 9 -22.81 -47.95 20.99
CA VAL A 9 -21.69 -48.69 20.38
C VAL A 9 -20.54 -47.72 20.23
N ALA A 10 -19.46 -48.05 20.92
CA ALA A 10 -18.16 -47.40 20.86
C ALA A 10 -17.17 -48.29 20.10
N ASN A 11 -16.12 -47.62 19.60
CA ASN A 11 -14.81 -48.13 19.17
C ASN A 11 -14.63 -48.62 17.72
N GLY A 12 -13.62 -48.05 17.07
CA GLY A 12 -13.10 -48.48 15.78
C GLY A 12 -12.13 -47.47 15.15
N LEU A 13 -11.11 -47.04 15.90
CA LEU A 13 -9.91 -46.38 15.36
C LEU A 13 -9.12 -47.41 14.54
N GLU A 14 -9.09 -47.28 13.22
CA GLU A 14 -8.10 -47.96 12.38
C GLU A 14 -7.10 -46.95 11.81
N PHE A 15 -5.86 -47.11 12.25
CA PHE A 15 -4.67 -46.47 11.73
C PHE A 15 -4.34 -47.08 10.36
N GLY A 16 -4.37 -46.24 9.31
CA GLY A 16 -3.87 -46.60 7.99
C GLY A 16 -2.34 -46.71 7.96
N PRO A 17 -1.77 -47.60 7.12
CA PRO A 17 -0.36 -47.97 7.19
C PRO A 17 0.59 -46.90 6.65
N GLN A 18 1.70 -46.82 7.37
CA GLN A 18 2.91 -46.03 7.15
C GLN A 18 3.65 -46.51 5.90
N LEU A 19 3.67 -45.69 4.85
CA LEU A 19 4.51 -45.89 3.66
C LEU A 19 5.98 -45.64 4.03
N GLN A 20 6.80 -46.68 3.92
CA GLN A 20 8.27 -46.58 3.95
C GLN A 20 8.78 -46.05 2.60
N PRO A 21 9.81 -45.20 2.57
CA PRO A 21 10.45 -44.80 1.33
C PRO A 21 11.53 -45.81 0.90
N ASP A 22 11.38 -46.33 -0.31
CA ASP A 22 12.44 -47.05 -1.03
C ASP A 22 13.62 -46.10 -1.33
N GLY A 23 14.70 -46.29 -0.59
CA GLY A 23 15.99 -45.66 -0.82
C GLY A 23 16.73 -46.33 -1.99
N GLY A 24 16.46 -45.86 -3.20
CA GLY A 24 17.24 -46.21 -4.39
C GLY A 24 18.66 -45.64 -4.32
N GLN A 25 19.65 -46.52 -4.23
CA GLN A 25 21.07 -46.22 -4.41
C GLN A 25 21.32 -45.74 -5.84
N VAL A 26 21.77 -44.50 -6.01
CA VAL A 26 22.33 -44.00 -7.26
C VAL A 26 23.86 -44.04 -7.15
N GLN A 27 24.47 -45.05 -7.78
CA GLN A 27 25.90 -45.05 -8.11
C GLN A 27 26.10 -44.12 -9.31
N GLY A 28 26.68 -42.94 -9.07
CA GLY A 28 27.11 -42.00 -10.09
C GLY A 28 28.62 -42.07 -10.31
N ASN A 29 29.01 -42.54 -11.49
CA ASN A 29 30.37 -42.74 -11.98
C ASN A 29 31.29 -41.51 -11.81
N GLN A 30 32.49 -41.76 -11.28
CA GLN A 30 33.68 -40.95 -11.53
C GLN A 30 34.09 -41.12 -13.00
N VAL A 31 34.11 -40.02 -13.76
CA VAL A 31 34.87 -39.93 -15.00
C VAL A 31 35.96 -38.88 -14.78
N GLN A 32 37.17 -39.38 -14.57
CA GLN A 32 38.40 -38.61 -14.72
C GLN A 32 38.64 -38.40 -16.22
N GLY A 33 38.65 -37.14 -16.65
CA GLY A 33 39.00 -36.74 -18.01
C GLY A 33 40.01 -35.61 -17.97
N ALA A 34 41.29 -35.98 -17.91
CA ALA A 34 42.39 -35.07 -18.15
C ALA A 34 42.42 -34.68 -19.64
N GLY A 35 42.50 -33.37 -19.91
CA GLY A 35 42.62 -32.82 -21.26
C GLY A 35 43.39 -31.50 -21.23
N GLN A 36 44.72 -31.60 -21.17
CA GLN A 36 45.64 -30.54 -21.56
C GLN A 36 45.74 -30.52 -23.09
N ALA A 37 45.60 -29.36 -23.73
CA ALA A 37 46.32 -29.01 -24.96
C ALA A 37 46.11 -27.54 -25.37
N GLN A 38 47.25 -26.84 -25.54
CA GLN A 38 47.59 -25.90 -26.64
C GLN A 38 46.82 -24.56 -26.68
N GLN A 39 47.37 -23.42 -26.24
CA GLN A 39 48.45 -22.62 -26.86
C GLN A 39 48.33 -22.40 -28.38
N ALA A 40 47.79 -21.23 -28.75
CA ALA A 40 48.07 -20.46 -29.97
C ALA A 40 47.88 -18.98 -29.56
N HIS A 41 48.92 -18.17 -29.33
CA HIS A 41 49.80 -17.52 -30.30
C HIS A 41 49.03 -16.82 -31.44
N GLN A 42 48.79 -15.51 -31.27
CA GLN A 42 48.77 -14.56 -32.38
C GLN A 42 49.57 -13.30 -32.02
N PRO A 43 50.25 -12.68 -32.99
CA PRO A 43 51.34 -11.75 -32.76
C PRO A 43 50.90 -10.30 -32.80
N GLY A 44 51.71 -9.45 -32.18
CA GLY A 44 51.59 -8.01 -32.24
C GLY A 44 51.86 -7.45 -33.64
N GLY A 45 51.17 -6.34 -33.94
CA GLY A 45 51.50 -5.42 -35.00
C GLY A 45 51.58 -4.02 -34.41
N ASN A 46 52.81 -3.55 -34.20
CA ASN A 46 53.13 -2.16 -33.89
C ASN A 46 53.00 -1.32 -35.18
N GLY A 47 52.43 -0.12 -35.03
CA GLY A 47 53.13 1.07 -35.49
C GLY A 47 52.43 1.95 -36.52
N VAL A 48 52.53 3.26 -36.25
CA VAL A 48 52.52 4.40 -37.19
C VAL A 48 51.09 4.80 -37.60
N GLN A 49 50.61 6.04 -37.48
CA GLN A 49 51.25 7.33 -37.74
C GLN A 49 50.46 8.45 -37.03
N GLN A 50 51.19 9.41 -36.46
CA GLN A 50 50.67 10.76 -36.18
C GLN A 50 50.26 11.42 -37.49
N GLN A 51 49.07 12.02 -37.53
CA GLN A 51 48.81 13.19 -38.36
C GLN A 51 47.89 14.15 -37.62
N ALA A 52 48.45 15.30 -37.30
CA ALA A 52 47.77 16.52 -36.92
C ALA A 52 47.20 17.20 -38.18
N GLY A 53 46.10 17.93 -37.99
CA GLY A 53 45.32 18.61 -39.02
C GLY A 53 43.86 18.29 -38.76
N GLY A 54 43.09 19.12 -38.08
CA GLY A 54 42.81 20.49 -38.50
C GLY A 54 41.62 20.41 -39.44
N ASP A 55 40.41 20.54 -38.89
CA ASP A 55 39.33 21.30 -39.51
C ASP A 55 38.14 21.37 -38.55
N ASP A 56 37.90 22.60 -38.11
CA ASP A 56 36.67 23.09 -37.52
C ASP A 56 35.48 22.77 -38.42
N GLN A 57 34.75 21.70 -38.09
CA GLN A 57 33.34 21.57 -38.48
C GLN A 57 32.53 21.39 -37.20
N GLN A 58 32.32 22.54 -36.57
CA GLN A 58 31.26 22.75 -35.60
C GLN A 58 29.93 22.59 -36.35
N GLU A 59 29.45 21.34 -36.41
CA GLU A 59 28.14 21.03 -36.96
C GLU A 59 27.06 21.70 -36.09
N ASP A 60 26.35 22.59 -36.78
CA ASP A 60 25.18 23.37 -36.41
C ASP A 60 23.99 22.45 -36.09
N ILE A 61 24.10 21.71 -34.99
CA ILE A 61 23.04 20.87 -34.43
C ILE A 61 22.52 21.62 -33.19
N ASP A 62 21.20 21.82 -33.15
CA ASP A 62 20.41 22.47 -32.08
C ASP A 62 20.22 24.01 -32.13
N ARG A 63 19.91 24.55 -33.31
CA ARG A 63 18.91 25.64 -33.40
C ARG A 63 17.54 25.09 -33.74
N ARG A 64 16.95 24.35 -32.78
CA ARG A 64 15.51 24.10 -32.80
C ARG A 64 14.83 25.47 -32.60
N PRO A 65 14.00 25.95 -33.53
CA PRO A 65 13.33 27.23 -33.36
C PRO A 65 12.51 27.17 -32.07
N GLU A 66 12.87 28.00 -31.10
CA GLU A 66 12.06 28.27 -29.93
C GLU A 66 10.63 28.56 -30.42
N PRO A 67 9.61 27.83 -29.94
CA PRO A 67 8.25 28.08 -30.37
C PRO A 67 7.91 29.55 -30.08
N GLU A 68 7.51 30.29 -31.12
CA GLU A 68 7.26 31.71 -31.00
C GLU A 68 6.33 31.98 -29.80
N PRO A 69 6.74 32.83 -28.84
CA PRO A 69 6.02 33.03 -27.58
C PRO A 69 4.57 33.53 -27.78
N ALA A 70 4.28 34.11 -28.95
CA ALA A 70 2.96 34.57 -29.35
C ALA A 70 1.94 33.42 -29.51
N MET A 71 2.34 32.25 -30.00
CA MET A 71 1.42 31.12 -30.23
C MET A 71 0.99 30.47 -28.89
N THR A 72 1.87 30.46 -27.90
CA THR A 72 1.59 30.00 -26.54
C THR A 72 0.60 30.89 -25.78
N LEU A 73 0.69 32.22 -25.94
CA LEU A 73 -0.21 33.14 -25.23
C LEU A 73 -1.65 33.07 -25.76
N ALA A 74 -1.83 32.90 -27.08
CA ALA A 74 -3.14 32.73 -27.69
C ALA A 74 -3.83 31.44 -27.22
N LEU A 75 -3.10 30.33 -27.11
CA LEU A 75 -3.61 29.06 -26.58
C LEU A 75 -4.00 29.16 -25.09
N ILE A 76 -3.19 29.87 -24.29
CA ILE A 76 -3.50 30.11 -22.88
C ILE A 76 -4.77 30.96 -22.74
N ASN A 77 -4.90 32.05 -23.50
CA ASN A 77 -6.09 32.91 -23.45
C ASN A 77 -7.35 32.19 -23.94
N ALA A 78 -7.24 31.33 -24.96
CA ALA A 78 -8.35 30.48 -25.40
C ALA A 78 -8.81 29.51 -24.31
N ARG A 79 -7.85 28.91 -23.58
CA ARG A 79 -8.16 28.00 -22.46
C ARG A 79 -8.79 28.74 -21.28
N ILE A 80 -8.35 29.96 -20.98
CA ILE A 80 -8.96 30.80 -19.95
C ILE A 80 -10.41 31.13 -20.32
N ALA A 81 -10.68 31.56 -21.56
CA ALA A 81 -12.03 31.85 -22.02
C ALA A 81 -12.96 30.61 -21.98
N GLU A 82 -12.44 29.42 -22.28
CA GLU A 82 -13.18 28.16 -22.16
C GLU A 82 -13.54 27.85 -20.70
N LEU A 83 -12.60 28.06 -19.77
CA LEU A 83 -12.82 27.87 -18.33
C LEU A 83 -13.82 28.88 -17.77
N GLU A 84 -13.73 30.15 -18.17
CA GLU A 84 -14.69 31.20 -17.79
C GLU A 84 -16.09 30.90 -18.33
N ALA A 85 -16.21 30.37 -19.55
CA ALA A 85 -17.50 29.95 -20.11
C ALA A 85 -18.10 28.75 -19.34
N LEU A 86 -17.28 27.82 -18.85
CA LEU A 86 -17.72 26.70 -18.00
C LEU A 86 -18.14 27.19 -16.61
N GLU A 87 -17.44 28.15 -16.03
CA GLU A 87 -17.82 28.77 -14.75
C GLU A 87 -19.10 29.60 -14.87
N ALA A 88 -19.29 30.36 -15.94
CA ALA A 88 -20.53 31.10 -16.20
C ALA A 88 -21.75 30.17 -16.34
N ARG A 89 -21.56 28.95 -16.90
CA ARG A 89 -22.60 27.91 -16.93
C ARG A 89 -22.91 27.36 -15.53
N ARG A 90 -21.91 27.23 -14.65
CA ARG A 90 -22.08 26.84 -13.24
C ARG A 90 -22.71 27.92 -12.37
N ALA A 91 -22.42 29.19 -12.65
CA ALA A 91 -22.88 30.33 -11.87
C ALA A 91 -24.34 30.70 -12.15
N ARG A 92 -25.01 30.05 -13.11
CA ARG A 92 -26.47 30.16 -13.22
C ARG A 92 -27.07 29.62 -11.93
N PRO A 93 -27.74 30.47 -11.12
CA PRO A 93 -28.41 30.01 -9.92
C PRO A 93 -29.41 28.96 -10.37
N SER A 94 -29.17 27.72 -9.94
CA SER A 94 -30.14 26.63 -9.99
C SER A 94 -31.37 27.12 -9.25
N ARG A 95 -32.28 27.78 -9.97
CA ARG A 95 -33.63 28.04 -9.51
C ARG A 95 -34.18 26.66 -9.18
N ALA A 96 -34.43 26.43 -7.90
CA ALA A 96 -34.84 25.16 -7.33
C ALA A 96 -36.26 24.80 -7.83
N ASP A 97 -36.39 24.51 -9.12
CA ASP A 97 -37.46 23.65 -9.60
C ASP A 97 -37.05 22.24 -9.22
N PHE A 98 -37.61 21.76 -8.12
CA PHE A 98 -37.54 20.36 -7.66
C PHE A 98 -38.24 19.37 -8.63
N MET A 99 -38.59 19.83 -9.83
CA MET A 99 -39.20 19.04 -10.88
C MET A 99 -38.09 18.67 -11.85
N VAL A 100 -37.65 17.41 -11.78
CA VAL A 100 -36.78 16.82 -12.80
C VAL A 100 -37.49 17.01 -14.14
N ASP A 101 -36.81 17.62 -15.11
CA ASP A 101 -37.34 17.77 -16.47
C ASP A 101 -37.73 16.39 -17.01
N ASP A 102 -38.96 16.24 -17.50
CA ASP A 102 -39.45 14.97 -18.05
C ASP A 102 -38.54 14.44 -19.16
N THR A 103 -37.83 15.33 -19.87
CA THR A 103 -36.85 14.96 -20.89
C THR A 103 -35.56 14.37 -20.28
N GLU A 104 -35.06 14.92 -19.17
CA GLU A 104 -33.95 14.33 -18.43
C GLU A 104 -34.35 12.98 -17.81
N ALA A 105 -35.56 12.89 -17.25
CA ALA A 105 -36.10 11.64 -16.71
C ALA A 105 -36.27 10.57 -17.79
N ALA A 106 -36.68 10.94 -19.01
CA ALA A 106 -36.78 10.03 -20.15
C ALA A 106 -35.40 9.59 -20.65
N THR A 107 -34.43 10.50 -20.72
CA THR A 107 -33.05 10.22 -21.14
C THR A 107 -32.34 9.29 -20.14
N ALA A 108 -32.55 9.50 -18.85
CA ALA A 108 -32.04 8.62 -17.79
C ALA A 108 -32.67 7.22 -17.89
N ARG A 109 -33.98 7.13 -18.15
CA ARG A 109 -34.66 5.84 -18.38
C ARG A 109 -34.16 5.11 -19.63
N ALA A 110 -33.94 5.82 -20.74
CA ALA A 110 -33.38 5.24 -21.95
C ALA A 110 -31.94 4.74 -21.74
N SER A 111 -31.12 5.50 -21.01
CA SER A 111 -29.75 5.11 -20.65
C SER A 111 -29.72 3.91 -19.70
N ALA A 112 -30.66 3.82 -18.75
CA ALA A 112 -30.79 2.65 -17.89
C ALA A 112 -31.30 1.41 -18.65
N ALA A 113 -32.15 1.60 -19.67
CA ALA A 113 -32.65 0.54 -20.52
C ALA A 113 -31.55 -0.02 -21.44
N SER A 114 -30.68 0.83 -22.00
CA SER A 114 -29.56 0.37 -22.84
C SER A 114 -28.49 -0.38 -22.05
N LEU A 115 -28.33 -0.08 -20.75
CA LEU A 115 -27.49 -0.86 -19.84
C LEU A 115 -28.09 -2.24 -19.51
N ARG A 116 -29.38 -2.47 -19.75
CA ARG A 116 -30.07 -3.74 -19.48
C ARG A 116 -30.08 -4.72 -20.67
N GLU A 117 -29.63 -4.32 -21.86
CA GLU A 117 -29.29 -5.27 -22.93
C GLU A 117 -27.95 -5.96 -22.61
N GLU A 118 -27.87 -6.54 -21.42
CA GLU A 118 -26.78 -7.41 -21.02
C GLU A 118 -26.95 -8.70 -21.82
N GLN A 119 -26.01 -8.97 -22.72
CA GLN A 119 -25.95 -10.23 -23.48
C GLN A 119 -26.12 -11.39 -22.51
N VAL A 120 -27.25 -12.10 -22.61
CA VAL A 120 -27.50 -13.32 -21.84
C VAL A 120 -26.45 -14.33 -22.28
N THR A 121 -25.36 -14.38 -21.54
CA THR A 121 -24.27 -15.31 -21.80
C THR A 121 -24.76 -16.68 -21.34
N PRO A 122 -24.84 -17.69 -22.22
CA PRO A 122 -25.32 -19.01 -21.82
C PRO A 122 -24.47 -19.53 -20.66
N LEU A 123 -25.13 -19.98 -19.59
CA LEU A 123 -24.46 -20.52 -18.42
C LEU A 123 -23.64 -21.76 -18.81
N PRO A 124 -22.40 -21.90 -18.31
CA PRO A 124 -21.62 -23.12 -18.55
C PRO A 124 -22.34 -24.34 -17.95
N PRO A 125 -22.11 -25.55 -18.50
CA PRO A 125 -22.72 -26.78 -17.99
C PRO A 125 -22.32 -27.07 -16.54
N VAL A 126 -23.24 -27.61 -15.75
CA VAL A 126 -23.00 -27.96 -14.34
C VAL A 126 -22.04 -29.15 -14.25
N VAL A 127 -20.89 -28.96 -13.61
CA VAL A 127 -19.91 -30.03 -13.35
C VAL A 127 -20.16 -30.62 -11.96
N ALA A 128 -20.57 -31.89 -11.89
CA ALA A 128 -20.83 -32.57 -10.61
C ALA A 128 -19.56 -32.61 -9.73
N GLY A 129 -19.68 -32.19 -8.47
CA GLY A 129 -18.56 -32.13 -7.52
C GLY A 129 -17.72 -30.86 -7.58
N PHE A 130 -17.94 -29.98 -8.57
CA PHE A 130 -17.27 -28.68 -8.62
C PHE A 130 -17.77 -27.77 -7.48
N ARG A 131 -16.83 -27.30 -6.66
CA ARG A 131 -17.08 -26.26 -5.66
C ARG A 131 -16.35 -25.02 -6.13
N ALA A 132 -17.10 -24.04 -6.65
CA ALA A 132 -16.52 -22.74 -6.92
C ALA A 132 -15.97 -22.19 -5.60
N ASP A 133 -14.72 -21.75 -5.57
CA ASP A 133 -14.28 -20.91 -4.49
C ASP A 133 -14.99 -19.56 -4.66
N PRO A 134 -15.93 -19.19 -3.76
CA PRO A 134 -16.69 -17.95 -3.87
C PRO A 134 -15.78 -16.71 -3.82
N LEU A 135 -14.52 -16.87 -3.43
CA LEU A 135 -13.55 -15.80 -3.32
C LEU A 135 -12.56 -15.76 -4.48
N GLU A 136 -12.45 -16.81 -5.30
CA GLU A 136 -11.59 -16.79 -6.48
C GLU A 136 -12.29 -16.11 -7.67
N SER A 137 -13.61 -16.18 -7.76
CA SER A 137 -14.35 -15.78 -8.98
C SER A 137 -14.74 -14.30 -9.07
N VAL A 138 -14.88 -13.58 -7.95
CA VAL A 138 -15.52 -12.24 -8.00
C VAL A 138 -14.49 -11.14 -8.12
N VAL A 139 -14.17 -10.72 -9.34
CA VAL A 139 -13.39 -9.50 -9.59
C VAL A 139 -14.30 -8.29 -9.39
N PRO A 140 -13.94 -7.30 -8.56
CA PRO A 140 -14.74 -6.09 -8.41
C PRO A 140 -14.97 -5.41 -9.77
N PRO A 141 -16.21 -4.98 -10.12
CA PRO A 141 -16.51 -4.37 -11.43
C PRO A 141 -15.64 -3.17 -11.76
N ALA A 142 -15.28 -2.36 -10.75
CA ALA A 142 -14.35 -1.24 -10.91
C ALA A 142 -12.94 -1.67 -11.35
N VAL A 143 -12.45 -2.82 -10.84
CA VAL A 143 -11.16 -3.40 -11.23
C VAL A 143 -11.24 -3.94 -12.65
N ASP A 144 -12.28 -4.69 -12.99
CA ASP A 144 -12.48 -5.21 -14.36
C ASP A 144 -12.48 -4.07 -15.40
N LYS A 145 -13.26 -3.02 -15.12
CA LYS A 145 -13.33 -1.82 -15.97
C LYS A 145 -11.98 -1.10 -16.08
N ALA A 146 -11.21 -1.02 -14.99
CA ALA A 146 -9.89 -0.42 -15.00
C ALA A 146 -8.91 -1.23 -15.85
N VAL A 147 -8.86 -2.56 -15.67
CA VAL A 147 -8.02 -3.44 -16.51
C VAL A 147 -8.43 -3.28 -17.96
N ARG A 148 -9.72 -3.38 -18.32
CA ARG A 148 -10.17 -3.25 -19.72
C ARG A 148 -9.74 -1.95 -20.38
N LYS A 149 -9.67 -0.85 -19.61
CA LYS A 149 -9.21 0.46 -20.08
C LYS A 149 -7.69 0.66 -20.07
N GLY A 150 -6.93 -0.34 -19.61
CA GLY A 150 -5.48 -0.22 -19.44
C GLY A 150 -5.07 0.76 -18.34
N LEU A 151 -5.94 1.02 -17.37
CA LEU A 151 -5.67 1.93 -16.25
C LEU A 151 -4.93 1.20 -15.13
N TYR A 152 -4.31 1.98 -14.25
CA TYR A 152 -3.68 1.47 -13.04
C TYR A 152 -4.69 0.76 -12.13
N VAL A 153 -4.32 -0.43 -11.64
CA VAL A 153 -5.12 -1.25 -10.73
C VAL A 153 -4.34 -1.44 -9.43
N PRO A 154 -4.79 -0.87 -8.31
CA PRO A 154 -4.15 -1.09 -7.03
C PRO A 154 -4.48 -2.49 -6.52
N TYR A 155 -3.45 -3.25 -6.11
CA TYR A 155 -3.61 -4.67 -5.79
C TYR A 155 -4.37 -4.90 -4.47
N ASP A 156 -4.43 -3.91 -3.58
CA ASP A 156 -5.22 -4.01 -2.36
C ASP A 156 -6.73 -4.09 -2.66
N ALA A 157 -7.18 -3.55 -3.79
CA ALA A 157 -8.57 -3.70 -4.26
C ALA A 157 -8.95 -5.16 -4.57
N LEU A 158 -7.95 -6.03 -4.79
CA LEU A 158 -8.11 -7.47 -5.03
C LEU A 158 -7.84 -8.33 -3.79
N THR A 159 -7.56 -7.72 -2.63
CA THR A 159 -7.48 -8.48 -1.37
C THR A 159 -8.82 -9.18 -1.07
N ARG A 160 -8.75 -10.31 -0.37
CA ARG A 160 -9.94 -11.08 0.02
C ARG A 160 -11.01 -10.20 0.68
N ALA A 161 -10.60 -9.31 1.57
CA ALA A 161 -11.51 -8.40 2.26
C ALA A 161 -12.24 -7.45 1.29
N ASN A 162 -11.53 -6.87 0.32
CA ASN A 162 -12.13 -5.93 -0.63
C ASN A 162 -12.97 -6.65 -1.70
N ARG A 163 -12.60 -7.88 -2.10
CA ARG A 163 -13.45 -8.72 -2.98
C ARG A 163 -14.79 -9.06 -2.31
N VAL A 164 -14.78 -9.42 -1.02
CA VAL A 164 -16.01 -9.69 -0.25
C VAL A 164 -16.91 -8.45 -0.16
N LYS A 165 -16.33 -7.27 0.08
CA LYS A 165 -17.08 -6.00 0.10
C LYS A 165 -17.73 -5.71 -1.26
N ALA A 166 -16.96 -5.83 -2.34
CA ALA A 166 -17.47 -5.64 -3.69
C ALA A 166 -18.60 -6.63 -4.03
N HIS A 167 -18.47 -7.91 -3.65
CA HIS A 167 -19.52 -8.90 -3.82
C HIS A 167 -20.82 -8.55 -3.07
N ARG A 168 -20.71 -7.89 -1.91
CA ARG A 168 -21.87 -7.42 -1.13
C ARG A 168 -22.48 -6.13 -1.67
N GLY A 169 -21.92 -5.55 -2.74
CA GLY A 169 -22.31 -4.24 -3.23
C GLY A 169 -21.93 -3.10 -2.29
N GLU A 170 -21.00 -3.33 -1.36
CA GLU A 170 -20.46 -2.30 -0.44
C GLU A 170 -19.40 -1.43 -1.15
N GLU A 171 -19.72 -0.97 -2.36
CA GLU A 171 -18.87 0.00 -3.07
C GLU A 171 -19.03 1.39 -2.42
N GLU A 172 -17.91 2.07 -2.20
CA GLU A 172 -17.94 3.38 -1.55
C GLU A 172 -18.50 4.42 -2.53
N ILE A 173 -19.71 4.93 -2.26
CA ILE A 173 -20.33 6.00 -3.05
C ILE A 173 -19.89 7.34 -2.47
N VAL A 174 -19.24 8.18 -3.29
CA VAL A 174 -18.90 9.56 -2.94
C VAL A 174 -20.03 10.47 -3.38
N LEU A 175 -20.66 11.14 -2.41
CA LEU A 175 -21.64 12.20 -2.65
C LEU A 175 -20.90 13.53 -2.84
N HIS A 176 -21.07 14.15 -3.99
CA HIS A 176 -20.49 15.45 -4.32
C HIS A 176 -21.39 16.61 -3.86
N PRO A 177 -20.85 17.82 -3.60
CA PRO A 177 -21.64 18.97 -3.17
C PRO A 177 -22.73 19.42 -4.15
N ASN A 178 -22.62 19.06 -5.42
CA ASN A 178 -23.63 19.33 -6.45
C ASN A 178 -24.80 18.32 -6.43
N GLY A 179 -24.86 17.42 -5.45
CA GLY A 179 -25.88 16.38 -5.34
C GLY A 179 -25.64 15.14 -6.20
N SER A 180 -24.57 15.10 -6.99
CA SER A 180 -24.22 13.90 -7.77
C SER A 180 -23.56 12.83 -6.90
N ALA A 181 -23.85 11.57 -7.19
CA ALA A 181 -23.19 10.42 -6.59
C ALA A 181 -22.25 9.77 -7.60
N SER A 182 -21.02 9.50 -7.22
CA SER A 182 -20.08 8.71 -8.04
C SER A 182 -19.52 7.56 -7.24
N ILE A 183 -19.37 6.40 -7.85
CA ILE A 183 -18.59 5.30 -7.27
C ILE A 183 -17.16 5.80 -7.06
N ARG A 184 -16.64 5.68 -5.84
CA ARG A 184 -15.26 6.05 -5.52
C ARG A 184 -14.34 5.26 -6.44
N GLY A 185 -13.42 5.95 -7.10
CA GLY A 185 -12.38 5.30 -7.88
C GLY A 185 -11.54 4.34 -7.03
N LEU A 186 -10.75 3.50 -7.67
CA LEU A 186 -9.84 2.59 -6.98
C LEU A 186 -8.84 3.41 -6.14
N SER A 187 -8.92 3.28 -4.82
CA SER A 187 -8.01 3.96 -3.89
C SER A 187 -6.64 3.29 -3.89
N ARG A 188 -5.59 4.10 -3.74
CA ARG A 188 -4.19 3.64 -3.67
C ARG A 188 -3.65 3.61 -2.24
N ASP A 189 -4.42 4.10 -1.28
CA ASP A 189 -3.93 4.35 0.08
C ASP A 189 -3.58 3.05 0.82
N GLY A 190 -4.32 1.97 0.55
CA GLY A 190 -4.11 0.66 1.17
C GLY A 190 -2.96 -0.14 0.56
N GLU A 191 -2.59 0.17 -0.69
CA GLU A 191 -1.66 -0.65 -1.46
C GLU A 191 -0.27 -0.74 -0.84
N LYS A 192 0.21 0.34 -0.20
CA LYS A 192 1.51 0.37 0.49
C LYS A 192 1.60 -0.60 1.67
N TYR A 193 0.47 -1.15 2.11
CA TYR A 193 0.37 -2.05 3.25
C TYR A 193 -0.11 -3.45 2.84
N ILE A 194 -0.15 -3.75 1.54
CA ILE A 194 -0.53 -5.09 1.07
C ILE A 194 0.49 -6.13 1.54
N SER A 195 -0.03 -7.25 2.05
CA SER A 195 0.81 -8.38 2.43
C SER A 195 1.41 -9.05 1.18
N LEU A 196 2.53 -9.77 1.34
CA LEU A 196 3.11 -10.52 0.23
C LEU A 196 2.13 -11.57 -0.32
N GLU A 197 1.37 -12.24 0.57
CA GLU A 197 0.38 -13.25 0.20
C GLU A 197 -0.77 -12.64 -0.63
N ASP A 198 -1.35 -11.53 -0.15
CA ASP A 198 -2.39 -10.82 -0.89
C ASP A 198 -1.88 -10.28 -2.23
N TRP A 199 -0.64 -9.79 -2.27
CA TRP A 199 -0.01 -9.34 -3.51
C TRP A 199 0.16 -10.48 -4.51
N LEU A 200 0.59 -11.68 -4.06
CA LEU A 200 0.73 -12.85 -4.92
C LEU A 200 -0.62 -13.25 -5.53
N ALA A 201 -1.68 -13.33 -4.71
CA ALA A 201 -3.02 -13.66 -5.17
C ALA A 201 -3.58 -12.59 -6.15
N ALA A 202 -3.41 -11.31 -5.82
CA ALA A 202 -3.82 -10.20 -6.68
C ALA A 202 -3.06 -10.21 -8.02
N SER A 203 -1.74 -10.46 -7.99
CA SER A 203 -0.88 -10.47 -9.17
C SER A 203 -1.35 -11.49 -10.21
N HIS A 204 -1.69 -12.71 -9.78
CA HIS A 204 -2.20 -13.76 -10.66
C HIS A 204 -3.58 -13.41 -11.23
N THR A 205 -4.43 -12.78 -10.42
CA THR A 205 -5.75 -12.32 -10.88
C THR A 205 -5.60 -11.24 -11.97
N VAL A 206 -4.71 -10.27 -11.79
CA VAL A 206 -4.47 -9.21 -12.78
C VAL A 206 -3.80 -9.76 -14.03
N GLU A 207 -2.84 -10.68 -13.92
CA GLU A 207 -2.25 -11.39 -15.07
C GLU A 207 -3.33 -12.04 -15.94
N ALA A 208 -4.27 -12.77 -15.33
CA ALA A 208 -5.37 -13.42 -16.04
C ALA A 208 -6.32 -12.40 -16.71
N LEU A 209 -6.67 -11.30 -16.03
CA LEU A 209 -7.50 -10.25 -16.62
C LEU A 209 -6.79 -9.52 -17.77
N VAL A 210 -5.50 -9.22 -17.61
CA VAL A 210 -4.69 -8.60 -18.67
C VAL A 210 -4.60 -9.52 -19.87
N ARG A 211 -4.44 -10.83 -19.67
CA ARG A 211 -4.44 -11.81 -20.75
C ARG A 211 -5.76 -11.79 -21.53
N THR A 212 -6.88 -11.78 -20.82
CA THR A 212 -8.22 -11.72 -21.41
C THR A 212 -8.46 -10.45 -22.22
N TYR A 213 -8.04 -9.28 -21.72
CA TYR A 213 -8.40 -7.99 -22.32
C TYR A 213 -7.33 -7.38 -23.25
N HIS A 214 -6.06 -7.72 -23.06
CA HIS A 214 -4.92 -7.11 -23.76
C HIS A 214 -4.00 -8.11 -24.46
N GLY A 215 -4.33 -9.40 -24.40
CA GLY A 215 -3.60 -10.48 -25.06
C GLY A 215 -2.38 -11.00 -24.28
N ASP A 216 -1.84 -12.11 -24.77
CA ASP A 216 -0.79 -12.88 -24.09
C ASP A 216 0.49 -12.07 -23.91
N ALA A 217 0.93 -11.32 -24.92
CA ALA A 217 2.18 -10.57 -24.86
C ALA A 217 2.23 -9.58 -23.67
N ARG A 218 1.15 -8.82 -23.43
CA ARG A 218 1.08 -7.90 -22.29
C ARG A 218 1.01 -8.62 -20.95
N ALA A 219 0.27 -9.73 -20.89
CA ALA A 219 0.19 -10.54 -19.69
C ALA A 219 1.53 -11.18 -19.33
N ASP A 220 2.29 -11.63 -20.33
CA ASP A 220 3.60 -12.24 -20.14
C ASP A 220 4.65 -11.22 -19.69
N CYS A 221 4.60 -9.98 -20.20
CA CYS A 221 5.43 -8.88 -19.69
C CYS A 221 5.13 -8.60 -18.20
N LEU A 222 3.85 -8.50 -17.82
CA LEU A 222 3.46 -8.27 -16.43
C LEU A 222 3.87 -9.45 -15.52
N LYS A 223 3.72 -10.69 -16.00
CA LYS A 223 4.17 -11.89 -15.29
C LYS A 223 5.69 -11.90 -15.08
N ALA A 224 6.46 -11.53 -16.10
CA ALA A 224 7.91 -11.41 -16.02
C ALA A 224 8.32 -10.38 -14.94
N HIS A 225 7.62 -9.24 -14.88
CA HIS A 225 7.78 -8.27 -13.80
C HIS A 225 7.51 -8.85 -12.42
N HIS A 226 6.39 -9.56 -12.23
CA HIS A 226 6.11 -10.20 -10.94
C HIS A 226 7.20 -11.22 -10.56
N MET A 227 7.79 -11.91 -11.53
CA MET A 227 8.97 -12.76 -11.29
C MET A 227 10.18 -11.94 -10.86
N ASN A 228 10.43 -10.78 -11.45
CA ASN A 228 11.52 -9.88 -11.04
C ASN A 228 11.32 -9.37 -9.60
N VAL A 229 10.10 -8.98 -9.22
CA VAL A 229 9.78 -8.58 -7.84
C VAL A 229 10.06 -9.73 -6.85
N ARG A 230 9.69 -10.97 -7.20
CA ARG A 230 10.00 -12.15 -6.38
C ARG A 230 11.52 -12.43 -6.31
N LYS A 231 12.25 -12.23 -7.40
CA LYS A 231 13.73 -12.36 -7.41
C LYS A 231 14.39 -11.33 -6.49
N LEU A 232 13.94 -10.07 -6.52
CA LEU A 232 14.41 -9.02 -5.62
C LEU A 232 14.20 -9.41 -4.15
N LEU A 233 13.04 -9.97 -3.82
CA LEU A 233 12.78 -10.50 -2.49
C LEU A 233 13.71 -11.67 -2.13
N GLY A 234 13.95 -12.59 -3.07
CA GLY A 234 14.89 -13.71 -2.91
C GLY A 234 16.35 -13.28 -2.73
N GLN A 235 16.70 -12.07 -3.14
CA GLN A 235 18.01 -11.44 -2.89
C GLN A 235 18.11 -10.80 -1.49
N GLY A 236 17.09 -10.96 -0.65
CA GLY A 236 17.09 -10.45 0.73
C GLY A 236 16.64 -8.98 0.84
N LEU A 237 16.10 -8.38 -0.22
CA LEU A 237 15.57 -7.03 -0.15
C LEU A 237 14.24 -6.99 0.61
N SER A 238 14.02 -5.89 1.33
CA SER A 238 12.81 -5.71 2.14
C SER A 238 11.56 -5.62 1.28
N TRP A 239 10.51 -6.36 1.65
CA TRP A 239 9.20 -6.30 0.99
C TRP A 239 8.64 -4.87 1.01
N SER A 240 8.48 -4.31 2.21
CA SER A 240 7.79 -3.03 2.42
C SER A 240 8.62 -1.81 2.01
N GLN A 241 9.96 -1.90 2.08
CA GLN A 241 10.83 -0.76 1.81
C GLN A 241 11.37 -0.72 0.38
N THR A 242 11.42 -1.85 -0.33
CA THR A 242 12.06 -1.93 -1.64
C THR A 242 11.18 -2.62 -2.67
N CYS A 243 10.78 -3.88 -2.44
CA CYS A 243 10.10 -4.67 -3.47
C CYS A 243 8.71 -4.13 -3.84
N LEU A 244 7.89 -3.79 -2.83
CA LEU A 244 6.55 -3.26 -3.05
C LEU A 244 6.58 -1.83 -3.66
N PRO A 245 7.39 -0.87 -3.17
CA PRO A 245 7.55 0.41 -3.86
C PRO A 245 8.03 0.29 -5.31
N TYR A 246 8.96 -0.64 -5.59
CA TYR A 246 9.40 -0.93 -6.95
C TYR A 246 8.25 -1.43 -7.83
N ASP A 247 7.49 -2.40 -7.34
CA ASP A 247 6.33 -2.96 -8.05
C ASP A 247 5.28 -1.87 -8.37
N ILE A 248 4.86 -1.11 -7.37
CA ILE A 248 3.88 -0.02 -7.52
C ILE A 248 4.36 0.97 -8.59
N HIS A 249 5.61 1.43 -8.51
CA HIS A 249 6.14 2.40 -9.47
C HIS A 249 6.20 1.87 -10.90
N GLN A 250 6.66 0.64 -11.12
CA GLN A 250 6.72 0.06 -12.45
C GLN A 250 5.33 -0.13 -13.05
N ARG A 251 4.34 -0.55 -12.25
CA ARG A 251 2.93 -0.63 -12.69
C ARG A 251 2.32 0.75 -12.98
N GLU A 252 2.70 1.78 -12.24
CA GLU A 252 2.30 3.16 -12.53
C GLU A 252 2.85 3.65 -13.87
N LEU A 253 4.16 3.47 -14.11
CA LEU A 253 4.79 3.83 -15.38
C LEU A 253 4.15 3.07 -16.54
N TRP A 254 3.89 1.77 -16.37
CA TRP A 254 3.24 0.95 -17.37
C TRP A 254 1.80 1.38 -17.70
N ALA A 255 1.05 1.83 -16.69
CA ALA A 255 -0.29 2.36 -16.89
C ALA A 255 -0.28 3.76 -17.55
N ALA A 256 0.73 4.59 -17.25
CA ALA A 256 0.87 5.93 -17.82
C ALA A 256 1.40 5.92 -19.25
N GLU A 257 2.35 5.04 -19.55
CA GLU A 257 2.99 4.88 -20.86
C GLU A 257 2.79 3.43 -21.37
N PRO A 258 1.79 3.18 -22.22
CA PRO A 258 1.49 1.86 -22.78
C PRO A 258 2.66 1.15 -23.49
N ARG A 259 3.70 1.90 -23.89
CA ARG A 259 4.91 1.38 -24.54
C ARG A 259 6.02 0.99 -23.56
N HIS A 260 5.85 1.27 -22.27
CA HIS A 260 6.83 0.95 -21.23
C HIS A 260 6.98 -0.57 -21.09
N ASP A 261 8.20 -1.08 -21.27
CA ASP A 261 8.51 -2.49 -21.06
C ASP A 261 8.82 -2.76 -19.59
N ILE A 262 7.80 -3.23 -18.88
CA ILE A 262 7.83 -3.63 -17.48
C ILE A 262 8.50 -5.00 -17.27
N SER A 263 8.75 -5.80 -18.32
CA SER A 263 9.30 -7.15 -18.19
C SER A 263 10.75 -7.22 -17.68
N GLN A 264 11.48 -6.11 -17.76
CA GLN A 264 12.87 -6.00 -17.37
C GLN A 264 13.02 -5.36 -15.99
N ILE A 265 14.13 -5.67 -15.32
CA ILE A 265 14.45 -5.07 -14.03
C ILE A 265 15.14 -3.72 -14.23
N ASP A 266 14.55 -2.65 -13.71
CA ASP A 266 15.22 -1.34 -13.67
C ASP A 266 16.18 -1.29 -12.48
N ALA A 267 17.42 -1.66 -12.73
CA ALA A 267 18.47 -1.71 -11.71
C ALA A 267 18.71 -0.33 -11.06
N ASN A 268 18.59 0.75 -11.81
CA ASN A 268 18.80 2.11 -11.29
C ASN A 268 17.71 2.47 -10.28
N HIS A 269 16.46 2.14 -10.59
CA HIS A 269 15.35 2.38 -9.68
C HIS A 269 15.46 1.53 -8.40
N VAL A 270 15.86 0.26 -8.52
CA VAL A 270 16.13 -0.60 -7.35
C VAL A 270 17.24 0.00 -6.48
N SER A 271 18.36 0.42 -7.08
CA SER A 271 19.46 1.05 -6.35
C SER A 271 19.03 2.32 -5.61
N LEU A 272 18.19 3.15 -6.24
CA LEU A 272 17.65 4.37 -5.63
C LEU A 272 16.79 4.04 -4.39
N LEU A 273 15.90 3.05 -4.49
CA LEU A 273 15.05 2.62 -3.37
C LEU A 273 15.87 2.07 -2.21
N VAL A 274 16.89 1.25 -2.50
CA VAL A 274 17.81 0.72 -1.49
C VAL A 274 18.57 1.85 -0.80
N ALA A 275 19.17 2.77 -1.56
CA ALA A 275 19.89 3.91 -1.00
C ALA A 275 18.99 4.78 -0.10
N THR A 276 17.75 5.03 -0.54
CA THR A 276 16.75 5.79 0.24
C THR A 276 16.41 5.09 1.56
N SER A 277 16.24 3.76 1.53
CA SER A 277 15.93 2.97 2.73
C SER A 277 17.09 2.94 3.74
N LEU A 278 18.33 2.87 3.25
CA LEU A 278 19.54 2.93 4.08
C LEU A 278 19.69 4.31 4.73
N GLN A 279 19.49 5.39 3.96
CA GLN A 279 19.55 6.75 4.48
C GLN A 279 18.49 6.99 5.58
N ALA A 280 17.25 6.52 5.36
CA ALA A 280 16.19 6.62 6.36
C ALA A 280 16.56 5.89 7.67
N SER A 281 17.18 4.72 7.56
CA SER A 281 17.64 3.91 8.70
C SER A 281 18.79 4.59 9.46
N GLN A 282 19.71 5.25 8.76
CA GLN A 282 20.79 6.03 9.38
C GLN A 282 20.26 7.23 10.15
N LEU A 283 19.33 8.00 9.58
CA LEU A 283 18.70 9.15 10.25
C LEU A 283 17.91 8.73 11.49
N ALA A 284 17.21 7.59 11.42
CA ALA A 284 16.52 7.03 12.57
C ALA A 284 17.49 6.64 13.70
N SER A 285 18.67 6.13 13.36
CA SER A 285 19.70 5.72 14.33
C SER A 285 20.45 6.89 14.95
N GLN A 286 20.62 8.01 14.23
CA GLN A 286 21.24 9.21 14.78
C GLN A 286 20.34 9.95 15.78
N SER A 287 19.02 9.78 15.66
CA SER A 287 18.05 10.45 16.53
C SER A 287 18.02 9.89 17.95
N THR A 288 18.61 8.72 18.21
CA THR A 288 18.55 8.05 19.52
C THR A 288 19.75 8.32 20.42
N THR A 289 20.84 8.92 19.91
CA THR A 289 22.09 9.08 20.69
C THR A 289 22.32 10.49 21.26
N SER A 290 21.44 11.47 21.03
CA SER A 290 21.60 12.83 21.61
C SER A 290 21.04 12.97 23.04
N SER A 291 21.17 11.94 23.88
CA SER A 291 21.10 12.12 25.34
C SER A 291 22.46 12.60 25.86
N HIS A 292 22.93 13.75 25.38
CA HIS A 292 23.90 14.52 26.15
C HIS A 292 23.15 15.09 27.35
N PRO A 293 23.56 14.82 28.61
CA PRO A 293 23.08 15.57 29.74
C PRO A 293 23.62 17.00 29.61
N THR A 294 22.86 17.89 28.97
CA THR A 294 23.15 19.31 29.04
C THR A 294 22.93 19.73 30.49
N ALA A 295 24.04 19.81 31.21
CA ALA A 295 24.11 20.41 32.53
C ALA A 295 23.36 21.74 32.49
N TRP A 296 22.49 21.92 33.49
CA TRP A 296 21.83 23.17 33.80
C TRP A 296 22.78 24.36 33.70
N GLN A 297 22.65 25.14 32.63
CA GLN A 297 22.98 26.56 32.68
C GLN A 297 21.68 27.34 32.78
N SER A 298 21.34 27.62 34.05
CA SER A 298 20.38 28.61 34.48
C SER A 298 20.68 29.95 33.83
N SER A 299 19.96 30.30 32.77
CA SER A 299 19.89 31.66 32.25
C SER A 299 18.57 32.29 32.63
N LYS A 300 18.57 32.91 33.81
CA LYS A 300 17.65 34.00 34.17
C LYS A 300 17.90 35.18 33.21
N ARG A 301 16.96 35.50 32.33
CA ARG A 301 16.65 36.86 31.82
C ARG A 301 15.33 36.78 31.05
N ARG A 302 14.25 37.20 31.69
CA ARG A 302 13.61 38.54 31.61
C ARG A 302 12.63 38.60 30.45
N ALA A 303 11.36 38.71 30.84
CA ALA A 303 10.20 38.83 30.00
C ALA A 303 10.24 40.07 29.10
N GLN A 304 9.89 39.88 27.82
CA GLN A 304 9.17 40.86 27.00
C GLN A 304 8.20 40.10 26.10
N SER A 305 6.93 40.49 26.19
CA SER A 305 5.78 39.89 25.53
C SER A 305 5.71 40.30 24.04
N PRO A 306 5.52 39.36 23.09
CA PRO A 306 5.05 39.68 21.75
C PRO A 306 3.52 39.45 21.60
N PRO A 307 2.88 40.06 20.58
CA PRO A 307 1.43 40.11 20.39
C PRO A 307 0.81 38.76 19.95
N PRO A 308 -0.53 38.61 20.06
CA PRO A 308 -1.23 37.34 19.83
C PRO A 308 -1.16 36.92 18.37
N SER A 309 -0.27 35.99 18.05
CA SER A 309 -0.23 35.29 16.77
C SER A 309 -1.08 34.02 16.85
N GLN A 310 -1.84 33.80 15.78
CA GLN A 310 -2.88 32.79 15.57
C GLN A 310 -2.47 31.36 16.00
N PRO A 311 -3.44 30.50 16.38
CA PRO A 311 -3.16 29.12 16.75
C PRO A 311 -2.64 28.33 15.55
N SER A 312 -1.34 28.07 15.52
CA SER A 312 -0.75 27.09 14.63
C SER A 312 -1.32 25.70 14.98
N SER A 313 -2.21 25.19 14.13
CA SER A 313 -2.71 23.82 14.23
C SER A 313 -1.56 22.87 13.91
N LYS A 314 -0.86 22.42 14.95
CA LYS A 314 0.13 21.35 14.83
C LYS A 314 -0.57 20.12 14.25
N LYS A 315 -0.31 19.81 12.98
CA LYS A 315 -0.75 18.58 12.33
C LYS A 315 -0.39 17.40 13.24
N PRO A 316 -1.35 16.53 13.62
CA PRO A 316 -1.06 15.37 14.46
C PRO A 316 -0.06 14.48 13.76
N LYS A 317 1.05 14.14 14.43
CA LYS A 317 2.01 13.14 13.93
C LYS A 317 1.27 11.82 13.75
N THR A 318 1.01 11.44 12.50
CA THR A 318 0.17 10.32 12.05
C THR A 318 0.78 8.92 12.27
N GLY A 319 1.88 8.79 13.02
CA GLY A 319 2.62 7.53 13.16
C GLY A 319 2.44 6.77 14.48
N GLY A 320 1.52 7.17 15.36
CA GLY A 320 1.33 6.54 16.67
C GLY A 320 0.27 5.44 16.69
N TYR A 321 0.53 4.34 17.40
CA TYR A 321 -0.52 3.41 17.83
C TYR A 321 -1.36 4.03 18.95
N CYS A 322 -2.66 3.76 18.96
CA CYS A 322 -3.53 4.15 20.05
C CYS A 322 -3.13 3.42 21.32
N PHE A 323 -2.74 4.14 22.38
CA PHE A 323 -2.36 3.53 23.66
C PHE A 323 -3.50 2.82 24.39
N ARG A 324 -4.73 2.92 23.89
CA ARG A 324 -5.88 2.25 24.48
C ARG A 324 -6.10 0.87 23.89
N CYS A 325 -6.11 0.74 22.56
CA CYS A 325 -6.37 -0.53 21.89
C CYS A 325 -5.16 -1.15 21.20
N GLY A 326 -4.10 -0.37 20.94
CA GLY A 326 -2.92 -0.79 20.19
C GLY A 326 -3.03 -0.72 18.67
N LYS A 327 -4.16 -0.25 18.11
CA LYS A 327 -4.34 -0.07 16.67
C LYS A 327 -3.93 1.35 16.24
N SER A 328 -3.46 1.52 15.01
CA SER A 328 -3.09 2.83 14.44
C SER A 328 -4.34 3.64 14.01
N GLY A 329 -4.12 4.90 13.62
CA GLY A 329 -5.13 5.71 12.92
C GLY A 329 -6.11 6.50 13.80
N HIS A 330 -6.00 6.46 15.14
CA HIS A 330 -6.87 7.24 16.02
C HIS A 330 -6.23 7.57 17.38
N LEU A 331 -6.81 8.54 18.09
CA LEU A 331 -6.37 8.98 19.41
C LEU A 331 -7.07 8.17 20.52
N PRO A 332 -6.45 7.98 21.70
CA PRO A 332 -7.08 7.29 22.82
C PRO A 332 -8.47 7.82 23.21
N GLY A 333 -8.67 9.15 23.10
CA GLY A 333 -9.93 9.82 23.42
C GLY A 333 -11.10 9.47 22.51
N THR A 334 -10.83 9.07 21.26
CA THR A 334 -11.85 8.67 20.26
C THR A 334 -11.90 7.16 20.05
N CYS A 335 -11.11 6.40 20.81
CA CYS A 335 -11.08 4.95 20.71
C CYS A 335 -12.37 4.36 21.29
N GLY A 336 -13.12 3.58 20.51
CA GLY A 336 -14.32 2.86 20.96
C GLY A 336 -14.06 1.42 21.43
N ALA A 337 -12.80 0.97 21.44
CA ALA A 337 -12.49 -0.42 21.77
C ALA A 337 -12.66 -0.73 23.26
N GLU A 338 -13.24 -1.88 23.55
CA GLU A 338 -13.36 -2.42 24.92
C GLU A 338 -12.16 -3.30 25.31
N THR A 339 -11.49 -3.88 24.31
CA THR A 339 -10.33 -4.76 24.49
C THR A 339 -9.12 -4.30 23.69
N THR A 340 -7.93 -4.53 24.24
CA THR A 340 -6.62 -4.28 23.63
C THR A 340 -6.29 -5.38 22.62
N VAL A 341 -5.34 -5.14 21.73
CA VAL A 341 -4.76 -6.19 20.85
C VAL A 341 -4.15 -7.37 21.62
N ALA A 342 -3.84 -7.20 22.90
CA ALA A 342 -3.39 -8.29 23.78
C ALA A 342 -4.54 -9.04 24.48
N GLY A 343 -5.80 -8.76 24.14
CA GLY A 343 -6.99 -9.38 24.74
C GLY A 343 -7.27 -8.92 26.16
N LYS A 344 -6.69 -7.79 26.60
CA LYS A 344 -6.93 -7.22 27.94
C LYS A 344 -8.01 -6.13 27.86
N PRO A 345 -8.75 -5.85 28.94
CA PRO A 345 -9.66 -4.70 28.97
C PRO A 345 -8.90 -3.39 28.69
N CYS A 346 -9.44 -2.55 27.81
CA CYS A 346 -8.89 -1.23 27.52
C CYS A 346 -8.85 -0.36 28.78
N ALA A 347 -7.76 0.39 28.98
CA ALA A 347 -7.68 1.36 30.07
C ALA A 347 -8.86 2.35 30.01
N ALA A 348 -9.47 2.62 31.18
CA ALA A 348 -10.56 3.57 31.28
C ALA A 348 -10.04 5.00 31.05
N ILE A 349 -10.85 5.83 30.39
CA ILE A 349 -10.54 7.26 30.22
C ILE A 349 -11.21 8.01 31.38
N THR A 350 -10.42 8.71 32.17
CA THR A 350 -10.91 9.54 33.27
C THR A 350 -10.62 11.01 32.98
N THR A 351 -11.62 11.85 33.18
CA THR A 351 -11.47 13.31 33.10
C THR A 351 -10.87 13.82 34.41
N LEU A 352 -9.68 14.41 34.33
CA LEU A 352 -9.01 15.06 35.45
C LEU A 352 -9.70 16.39 35.78
N LYS A 353 -9.66 16.78 37.06
CA LYS A 353 -10.27 18.04 37.57
C LYS A 353 -9.80 19.32 36.85
N ARG A 354 -8.67 19.28 36.14
CA ARG A 354 -8.12 20.41 35.35
C ARG A 354 -8.41 20.30 33.84
N GLY A 355 -9.42 19.54 33.42
CA GLY A 355 -9.89 19.49 32.03
C GLY A 355 -9.04 18.63 31.09
N GLY A 356 -8.12 17.81 31.60
CA GLY A 356 -7.37 16.83 30.81
C GLY A 356 -8.00 15.44 30.88
N THR A 357 -7.84 14.62 29.83
CA THR A 357 -8.16 13.20 29.88
C THR A 357 -6.92 12.38 30.23
N ALA A 358 -7.07 11.37 31.07
CA ALA A 358 -6.00 10.43 31.44
C ALA A 358 -6.48 8.98 31.29
N LEU A 359 -5.54 8.08 31.01
CA LEU A 359 -5.80 6.64 31.04
C LEU A 359 -5.57 6.13 32.46
N THR A 360 -6.51 5.36 32.99
CA THR A 360 -6.46 4.81 34.35
C THR A 360 -6.09 3.33 34.30
N ALA A 361 -5.06 2.96 35.04
CA ALA A 361 -4.59 1.58 35.21
C ALA A 361 -5.52 0.81 36.15
N PRO A 362 -5.50 -0.54 36.15
CA PRO A 362 -6.35 -1.36 37.00
C PRO A 362 -6.29 -1.02 38.51
N GLY A 363 -5.14 -0.52 38.99
CA GLY A 363 -4.97 -0.08 40.39
C GLY A 363 -5.45 1.34 40.69
N GLY A 364 -6.23 1.98 39.82
CA GLY A 364 -6.77 3.34 40.01
C GLY A 364 -5.76 4.47 39.80
N LYS A 365 -4.48 4.16 39.57
CA LYS A 365 -3.44 5.14 39.19
C LYS A 365 -3.56 5.51 37.72
N THR A 366 -3.22 6.74 37.36
CA THR A 366 -3.11 7.16 35.96
C THR A 366 -1.82 6.66 35.32
N TYR A 367 -1.88 6.23 34.04
CA TYR A 367 -0.69 5.84 33.28
C TYR A 367 0.25 7.03 33.08
N CYS A 368 1.55 6.78 33.21
CA CYS A 368 2.57 7.78 32.86
C CYS A 368 2.72 7.86 31.34
N PHE A 369 2.19 8.91 30.71
CA PHE A 369 2.24 9.05 29.25
C PHE A 369 3.68 9.09 28.69
N ARG A 370 4.63 9.63 29.47
CA ARG A 370 6.05 9.65 29.07
C ARG A 370 6.63 8.23 29.05
N PHE A 371 6.38 7.45 30.10
CA PHE A 371 6.78 6.04 30.13
C PHE A 371 6.08 5.25 29.01
N ALA A 372 4.78 5.46 28.81
CA ALA A 372 4.01 4.79 27.76
C ALA A 372 4.58 5.06 26.36
N SER A 373 5.12 6.27 26.11
CA SER A 373 5.68 6.61 24.79
C SER A 373 7.15 6.26 24.60
N THR A 374 7.98 6.31 25.65
CA THR A 374 9.45 6.10 25.52
C THR A 374 10.01 4.92 26.33
N ALA A 375 9.16 4.16 27.03
CA ALA A 375 9.55 3.15 28.02
C ALA A 375 10.50 3.69 29.11
N SER A 376 10.52 5.01 29.31
CA SER A 376 11.40 5.69 30.26
C SER A 376 10.70 6.91 30.84
N CYS A 377 10.90 7.15 32.13
CA CYS A 377 10.32 8.30 32.83
C CYS A 377 11.40 9.00 33.64
N LYS A 378 11.46 10.33 33.54
CA LYS A 378 12.45 11.14 34.28
C LYS A 378 12.32 11.02 35.81
N PHE A 379 11.14 10.65 36.30
CA PHE A 379 10.87 10.47 37.72
C PHE A 379 11.10 9.03 38.18
N ASN A 380 11.35 8.09 37.26
CA ASN A 380 11.57 6.67 37.54
C ASN A 380 10.64 6.11 38.65
N THR A 381 11.18 5.60 39.75
CA THR A 381 10.43 5.03 40.88
C THR A 381 9.59 6.06 41.65
N ASP A 382 9.95 7.34 41.58
CA ASP A 382 9.25 8.44 42.27
C ASP A 382 8.05 8.96 41.45
N CYS A 383 7.77 8.37 40.29
CA CYS A 383 6.62 8.76 39.50
C CYS A 383 5.33 8.35 40.22
N ILE A 384 4.47 9.34 40.48
CA ILE A 384 3.13 9.09 41.04
C ILE A 384 2.21 8.29 40.10
N ASN A 385 2.55 8.27 38.80
CA ASN A 385 1.80 7.58 37.76
C ASN A 385 2.29 6.15 37.59
N PHE A 386 1.41 5.27 37.11
CA PHE A 386 1.73 3.88 36.84
C PHE A 386 2.68 3.74 35.64
N HIS A 387 3.74 2.96 35.83
CA HIS A 387 4.72 2.59 34.80
C HIS A 387 4.42 1.18 34.31
N GLY A 388 3.63 1.09 33.26
CA GLY A 388 3.39 -0.15 32.56
C GLY A 388 2.75 0.09 31.20
N CYS A 389 2.78 -0.95 30.38
CA CYS A 389 2.17 -0.95 29.07
C CYS A 389 0.65 -0.97 29.21
N SER A 390 -0.03 0.06 28.72
CA SER A 390 -1.50 0.12 28.77
C SER A 390 -2.22 -0.89 27.87
N ILE A 391 -1.47 -1.71 27.13
CA ILE A 391 -1.97 -2.66 26.13
C ILE A 391 -1.89 -4.09 26.67
N CYS A 392 -0.72 -4.50 27.18
CA CYS A 392 -0.52 -5.85 27.73
C CYS A 392 -0.34 -5.89 29.26
N LEU A 393 -0.29 -4.74 29.94
CA LEU A 393 -0.08 -4.56 31.38
C LEU A 393 1.32 -4.92 31.91
N ASP A 394 2.27 -5.21 31.03
CA ASP A 394 3.67 -5.48 31.40
C ASP A 394 4.38 -4.19 31.86
N GLU A 395 5.13 -4.26 32.96
CA GLU A 395 5.87 -3.12 33.53
C GLU A 395 7.24 -2.91 32.87
N ALA A 396 7.72 -3.87 32.08
CA ALA A 396 9.03 -3.80 31.44
C ALA A 396 9.10 -2.81 30.26
N HIS A 397 7.97 -2.41 29.69
CA HIS A 397 7.93 -1.54 28.50
C HIS A 397 6.72 -0.59 28.47
N GLY A 398 6.86 0.49 27.68
CA GLY A 398 5.76 1.41 27.36
C GLY A 398 4.89 0.92 26.21
N ALA A 399 3.65 1.41 26.13
CA ALA A 399 2.69 1.07 25.07
C ALA A 399 3.19 1.28 23.64
N ALA A 400 4.02 2.30 23.39
CA ALA A 400 4.61 2.55 22.06
C ALA A 400 5.60 1.46 21.60
N SER A 401 6.20 0.75 22.55
CA SER A 401 7.16 -0.33 22.30
C SER A 401 6.55 -1.71 22.55
N CYS A 402 5.22 -1.81 22.66
CA CYS A 402 4.58 -3.08 22.96
C CYS A 402 4.74 -4.07 21.80
N PRO A 403 5.32 -5.26 22.03
CA PRO A 403 5.51 -6.26 20.98
C PRO A 403 4.18 -6.82 20.45
N ARG A 404 3.07 -6.60 21.18
CA ARG A 404 1.72 -7.02 20.76
C ARG A 404 1.04 -6.04 19.79
N CYS A 405 1.66 -4.88 19.52
CA CYS A 405 1.13 -3.89 18.57
C CYS A 405 1.73 -3.97 17.17
N ARG A 406 2.73 -4.84 16.99
CA ARG A 406 3.42 -5.03 15.72
C ARG A 406 2.90 -6.24 14.98
#